data_AF-A0A6J4T3G0-F1
#
_entry.id   AF-A0A6J4T3G0-F1
#
_cell.length_a   1.000
_cell.length_b   1.000
_cell.length_c   1.000
_cell.angle_alpha   90.00
_cell.angle_beta   90.00
_cell.angle_gamma   90.00
#
_symmetry.space_group_name_H-M   'P 1'
#
loop_
_entity.id
_entity.type
_entity.pdbx_description
1 polymer ?
#
loop_
_entity_poly.entity_id
_entity_poly.type
_entity_poly.pdbx_seq_one_letter_code
_entity_poly.pdbx_strand_id
1 'polypeptide(L)'
;AQEPLSEPEHHDELLFIVQHQTSELWLKLVIHELEWAMDHLARDEIGPCLKALARVKHIQRQLFEQWGVLATLTPSEYAEFRDVLGPASGFQSLQYRIVEFLLGNKNAEMLGFFEHAPEQADRLRAALERPSIYDELLRHLARAGHPVPAELVERDWRRPHVRTPALLGVLKTIYEAPAEHWQEYELCEELVDVEESFQLWRFRHMKTVQRIIGGKRGTGGSSGVAFLQRALELEFFPELLDVRTEIGR
;
A
#
# COMPACT_ATOMS: atom_id res chain seq x y z
N ALA A 1 -22.74 9.48 5.95
CA ALA A 1 -23.80 9.91 5.02
C ALA A 1 -23.14 10.34 3.70
N GLN A 2 -23.91 10.44 2.62
CA GLN A 2 -23.46 11.02 1.34
C GLN A 2 -24.09 12.41 1.25
N GLU A 3 -23.25 13.45 1.32
CA GLU A 3 -23.70 14.84 1.39
C GLU A 3 -22.95 15.65 0.32
N PRO A 4 -23.54 15.80 -0.89
CA PRO A 4 -23.01 16.70 -1.92
C PRO A 4 -22.98 18.16 -1.45
N LEU A 5 -22.00 18.92 -1.91
CA LEU A 5 -21.77 20.32 -1.56
C LEU A 5 -22.13 21.30 -2.70
N SER A 6 -22.33 20.82 -3.92
CA SER A 6 -22.69 21.68 -5.06
C SER A 6 -24.08 22.29 -4.90
N GLU A 7 -24.23 23.56 -5.26
CA GLU A 7 -25.51 24.26 -5.31
C GLU A 7 -25.71 24.96 -6.67
N PRO A 8 -26.70 24.54 -7.50
CA PRO A 8 -27.55 23.35 -7.31
C PRO A 8 -26.73 22.05 -7.31
N GLU A 9 -27.30 20.99 -6.73
CA GLU A 9 -26.64 19.67 -6.66
C GLU A 9 -26.19 19.21 -8.05
N HIS A 10 -24.92 18.81 -8.16
CA HIS A 10 -24.36 18.28 -9.39
C HIS A 10 -24.51 16.76 -9.43
N HIS A 11 -25.02 16.22 -10.54
CA HIS A 11 -25.32 14.80 -10.71
C HIS A 11 -24.15 13.87 -10.35
N ASP A 12 -22.95 14.17 -10.84
CA ASP A 12 -21.77 13.32 -10.68
C ASP A 12 -21.04 13.47 -9.33
N GLU A 13 -21.46 14.40 -8.46
CA GLU A 13 -20.81 14.56 -7.16
C GLU A 13 -21.05 13.33 -6.26
N LEU A 14 -22.23 12.71 -6.35
CA LEU A 14 -22.54 11.48 -5.63
C LEU A 14 -21.62 10.32 -6.04
N LEU A 15 -21.33 10.18 -7.34
CA LEU A 15 -20.35 9.22 -7.86
C LEU A 15 -18.98 9.44 -7.19
N PHE A 16 -18.52 10.70 -7.15
CA PHE A 16 -17.24 11.05 -6.55
C PHE A 16 -17.19 10.66 -5.06
N ILE A 17 -18.25 10.95 -4.29
CA ILE A 17 -18.33 10.58 -2.87
C ILE A 17 -18.32 9.07 -2.68
N VAL A 18 -19.19 8.34 -3.39
CA VAL A 18 -19.33 6.89 -3.25
C VAL A 18 -18.04 6.18 -3.61
N GLN A 19 -17.35 6.60 -4.68
CA GLN A 19 -16.06 6.04 -5.09
C GLN A 19 -15.02 6.08 -3.96
N HIS A 20 -14.94 7.18 -3.22
CA HIS A 20 -13.97 7.31 -2.12
C HIS A 20 -14.44 6.55 -0.88
N GLN A 21 -15.73 6.57 -0.56
CA GLN A 21 -16.26 5.84 0.59
C GLN A 21 -16.12 4.32 0.44
N THR A 22 -16.37 3.76 -0.74
CA THR A 22 -16.14 2.32 -1.00
C THR A 22 -14.66 1.98 -0.90
N SER A 23 -13.77 2.85 -1.42
CA SER A 23 -12.32 2.70 -1.27
C SER A 23 -11.89 2.65 0.19
N GLU A 24 -12.40 3.57 1.03
CA GLU A 24 -12.09 3.62 2.46
C GLU A 24 -12.61 2.40 3.23
N LEU A 25 -13.76 1.84 2.84
CA LEU A 25 -14.24 0.57 3.40
C LEU A 25 -13.33 -0.60 3.02
N TRP A 26 -12.86 -0.65 1.77
CA TRP A 26 -11.90 -1.67 1.35
C TRP A 26 -10.54 -1.51 2.03
N LEU A 27 -10.02 -0.29 2.14
CA LEU A 27 -8.77 -0.01 2.86
C LEU A 27 -8.87 -0.39 4.34
N LYS A 28 -10.02 -0.14 4.98
CA LYS A 28 -10.29 -0.62 6.34
C LYS A 28 -10.14 -2.12 6.47
N LEU A 29 -10.67 -2.88 5.50
CA LEU A 29 -10.56 -4.32 5.48
C LEU A 29 -9.14 -4.79 5.15
N VAL A 30 -8.42 -4.11 4.24
CA VAL A 30 -7.00 -4.39 3.97
C VAL A 30 -6.16 -4.26 5.25
N ILE A 31 -6.37 -3.19 6.03
CA ILE A 31 -5.68 -3.01 7.31
C ILE A 31 -6.00 -4.19 8.23
N HIS A 32 -7.27 -4.52 8.42
CA HIS A 32 -7.69 -5.62 9.27
C HIS A 32 -7.02 -6.95 8.91
N GLU A 33 -6.96 -7.30 7.62
CA GLU A 33 -6.34 -8.53 7.15
C GLU A 33 -4.81 -8.51 7.22
N LEU A 34 -4.16 -7.38 6.89
CA LEU A 34 -2.70 -7.24 6.99
C LEU A 34 -2.23 -7.34 8.44
N GLU A 35 -2.90 -6.66 9.37
CA GLU A 35 -2.53 -6.74 10.78
C GLU A 35 -2.67 -8.18 11.31
N TRP A 36 -3.74 -8.87 10.91
CA TRP A 36 -3.93 -10.29 11.25
C TRP A 36 -2.87 -11.20 10.62
N ALA A 37 -2.48 -10.96 9.36
CA ALA A 37 -1.42 -11.69 8.67
C ALA A 37 -0.07 -11.55 9.39
N MET A 38 0.29 -10.31 9.73
CA MET A 38 1.53 -9.97 10.42
C MET A 38 1.59 -10.61 11.81
N ASP A 39 0.48 -10.60 12.55
CA ASP A 39 0.40 -11.21 13.87
C ASP A 39 0.60 -12.73 13.82
N HIS A 40 0.10 -13.40 12.77
CA HIS A 40 0.32 -14.83 12.56
C HIS A 40 1.75 -15.12 12.11
N LEU A 41 2.30 -14.31 11.20
CA LEU A 41 3.69 -14.45 10.77
C LEU A 41 4.68 -14.26 11.92
N ALA A 42 4.41 -13.34 12.83
CA ALA A 42 5.19 -13.13 14.06
C ALA A 42 5.19 -14.36 15.00
N ARG A 43 4.22 -15.26 14.87
CA ARG A 43 4.09 -16.53 15.61
C ARG A 43 4.48 -17.76 14.78
N ASP A 44 5.05 -17.55 13.59
CA ASP A 44 5.43 -18.58 12.63
C ASP A 44 4.23 -19.41 12.09
N GLU A 45 3.03 -18.82 12.13
CA GLU A 45 1.78 -19.41 11.63
C GLU A 45 1.55 -19.01 10.16
N ILE A 46 2.35 -19.59 9.26
CA ILE A 46 2.36 -19.20 7.83
C ILE A 46 1.03 -19.46 7.13
N GLY A 47 0.38 -20.61 7.37
CA GLY A 47 -0.88 -20.96 6.71
C GLY A 47 -1.99 -19.91 6.88
N PRO A 48 -2.30 -19.48 8.12
CA PRO A 48 -3.15 -18.34 8.38
C PRO A 48 -2.68 -17.05 7.69
N CYS A 49 -1.40 -16.69 7.77
CA CYS A 49 -0.85 -15.52 7.08
C CYS A 49 -1.15 -15.54 5.56
N LEU A 50 -0.83 -16.64 4.87
CA LEU A 50 -1.10 -16.81 3.44
C LEU A 50 -2.59 -16.69 3.11
N LYS A 51 -3.47 -17.27 3.94
CA LYS A 51 -4.91 -17.13 3.78
C LYS A 51 -5.38 -15.66 3.88
N ALA A 52 -4.74 -14.87 4.75
CA ALA A 52 -5.03 -13.44 4.89
C ALA A 52 -4.56 -12.66 3.66
N LEU A 53 -3.32 -12.91 3.21
CA LEU A 53 -2.74 -12.26 2.03
C LEU A 53 -3.55 -12.57 0.77
N ALA A 54 -4.01 -13.81 0.59
CA ALA A 54 -4.94 -14.16 -0.48
C ALA A 54 -6.21 -13.29 -0.47
N ARG A 55 -6.76 -12.99 0.71
CA ARG A 55 -7.91 -12.07 0.82
C ARG A 55 -7.52 -10.62 0.56
N VAL A 56 -6.36 -10.16 1.03
CA VAL A 56 -5.82 -8.82 0.71
C VAL A 56 -5.74 -8.63 -0.81
N LYS A 57 -5.21 -9.61 -1.56
CA LYS A 57 -5.16 -9.56 -3.02
C LYS A 57 -6.53 -9.41 -3.66
N HIS A 58 -7.53 -10.15 -3.18
CA HIS A 58 -8.90 -10.00 -3.68
C HIS A 58 -9.50 -8.62 -3.39
N ILE A 59 -9.18 -8.01 -2.25
CA ILE A 59 -9.62 -6.65 -1.91
C ILE A 59 -8.89 -5.62 -2.77
N GLN A 60 -7.58 -5.75 -2.97
CA GLN A 60 -6.80 -4.91 -3.88
C GLN A 60 -7.34 -4.99 -5.32
N ARG A 61 -7.78 -6.17 -5.76
CA ARG A 61 -8.49 -6.30 -7.03
C ARG A 61 -9.78 -5.47 -7.06
N GLN A 62 -10.59 -5.47 -6.00
CA GLN A 62 -11.79 -4.60 -5.96
C GLN A 62 -11.41 -3.12 -6.04
N LEU A 63 -10.39 -2.70 -5.29
CA LEU A 63 -9.85 -1.34 -5.33
C LEU A 63 -9.36 -0.94 -6.73
N PHE A 64 -8.76 -1.88 -7.47
CA PHE A 64 -8.31 -1.68 -8.84
C PHE A 64 -9.49 -1.58 -9.83
N GLU A 65 -10.41 -2.53 -9.80
CA GLU A 65 -11.51 -2.63 -10.77
C GLU A 65 -12.48 -1.45 -10.66
N GLN A 66 -12.75 -0.95 -9.45
CA GLN A 66 -13.66 0.18 -9.25
C GLN A 66 -13.20 1.47 -9.92
N TRP A 67 -11.91 1.62 -10.29
CA TRP A 67 -11.49 2.75 -11.11
C TRP A 67 -12.18 2.79 -12.48
N GLY A 68 -12.70 1.65 -12.96
CA GLY A 68 -13.57 1.60 -14.13
C GLY A 68 -14.84 2.44 -14.00
N VAL A 69 -15.37 2.59 -12.78
CA VAL A 69 -16.54 3.42 -12.48
C VAL A 69 -16.15 4.90 -12.52
N LEU A 70 -15.16 5.33 -11.74
CA LEU A 70 -14.73 6.75 -11.77
C LEU A 70 -14.21 7.19 -13.15
N ALA A 71 -13.72 6.26 -13.96
CA ALA A 71 -13.31 6.54 -15.33
C ALA A 71 -14.46 6.98 -16.26
N THR A 72 -15.73 6.85 -15.86
CA THR A 72 -16.86 7.41 -16.61
C THR A 72 -17.00 8.92 -16.41
N LEU A 73 -16.44 9.47 -15.33
CA LEU A 73 -16.42 10.91 -15.06
C LEU A 73 -15.53 11.63 -16.07
N THR A 74 -16.10 12.60 -16.77
CA THR A 74 -15.42 13.39 -17.79
C THR A 74 -14.77 14.65 -17.21
N PRO A 75 -13.80 15.25 -17.92
CA PRO A 75 -13.25 16.55 -17.52
C PRO A 75 -14.28 17.67 -17.42
N SER A 76 -15.33 17.63 -18.26
CA SER A 76 -16.40 18.64 -18.28
C SER A 76 -17.22 18.57 -17.00
N GLU A 77 -17.75 17.39 -16.67
CA GLU A 77 -18.54 17.16 -15.46
C GLU A 77 -17.73 17.46 -14.20
N TYR A 78 -16.47 16.98 -14.12
CA TYR A 78 -15.65 17.24 -12.95
C TYR A 78 -15.36 18.73 -12.74
N ALA A 79 -15.24 19.52 -13.81
CA ALA A 79 -14.96 20.95 -13.69
C ALA A 79 -16.12 21.73 -13.04
N GLU A 80 -17.35 21.22 -13.12
CA GLU A 80 -18.55 21.90 -12.61
C GLU A 80 -18.66 21.85 -11.08
N PHE A 81 -18.09 20.84 -10.43
CA PHE A 81 -18.13 20.69 -8.96
C PHE A 81 -16.75 20.61 -8.29
N ARG A 82 -15.65 20.65 -9.05
CA ARG A 82 -14.29 20.56 -8.47
C ARG A 82 -14.03 21.62 -7.39
N ASP A 83 -14.58 22.82 -7.54
CA ASP A 83 -14.30 23.94 -6.66
C ASP A 83 -14.89 23.77 -5.25
N VAL A 84 -15.97 22.99 -5.10
CA VAL A 84 -16.58 22.72 -3.79
C VAL A 84 -15.77 21.72 -2.94
N LEU A 85 -14.83 20.99 -3.55
CA LEU A 85 -13.96 20.03 -2.85
C LEU A 85 -12.89 20.73 -1.98
N GLY A 86 -12.64 22.02 -2.19
CA GLY A 86 -11.66 22.79 -1.43
C GLY A 86 -10.24 22.16 -1.43
N PRO A 87 -9.53 22.15 -0.29
CA PRO A 87 -8.19 21.57 -0.19
C PRO A 87 -8.18 20.03 -0.04
N ALA A 88 -9.35 19.38 -0.04
CA ALA A 88 -9.46 17.96 0.25
C ALA A 88 -8.65 17.13 -0.76
N SER A 89 -7.90 16.14 -0.26
CA SER A 89 -7.07 15.29 -1.11
C SER A 89 -6.85 13.91 -0.50
N GLY A 90 -6.65 12.90 -1.36
CA GLY A 90 -6.29 11.54 -0.94
C GLY A 90 -5.03 11.45 -0.06
N PHE A 91 -4.18 12.49 -0.04
CA PHE A 91 -3.08 12.62 0.92
C PHE A 91 -3.52 12.57 2.39
N GLN A 92 -4.76 12.99 2.66
CA GLN A 92 -5.35 13.03 4.00
C GLN A 92 -6.02 11.69 4.36
N SER A 93 -5.97 10.67 3.49
CA SER A 93 -6.48 9.34 3.83
C SER A 93 -5.55 8.68 4.86
N LEU A 94 -6.02 8.64 6.11
CA LEU A 94 -5.38 7.94 7.21
C LEU A 94 -5.19 6.46 6.88
N GLN A 95 -6.23 5.80 6.36
CA GLN A 95 -6.21 4.37 6.11
C GLN A 95 -5.24 4.01 4.99
N TYR A 96 -5.21 4.78 3.91
CA TYR A 96 -4.19 4.63 2.87
C TYR A 96 -2.77 4.72 3.44
N ARG A 97 -2.53 5.72 4.31
CA ARG A 97 -1.21 5.89 4.92
C ARG A 97 -0.83 4.76 5.86
N ILE A 98 -1.79 4.22 6.62
CA ILE A 98 -1.57 3.03 7.45
C ILE A 98 -1.18 1.84 6.56
N VAL A 99 -1.88 1.59 5.45
CA VAL A 99 -1.53 0.49 4.53
C VAL A 99 -0.10 0.66 3.99
N GLU A 100 0.27 1.86 3.54
CA GLU A 100 1.66 2.17 3.10
C GLU A 100 2.69 1.83 4.19
N PHE A 101 2.40 2.13 5.46
CA PHE A 101 3.29 1.83 6.57
C PHE A 101 3.34 0.34 6.92
N LEU A 102 2.22 -0.36 6.84
CA LEU A 102 2.17 -1.81 7.06
C LEU A 102 2.94 -2.57 5.97
N LEU A 103 2.94 -2.06 4.74
CA LEU A 103 3.70 -2.62 3.62
C LEU A 103 5.19 -2.24 3.62
N GLY A 104 5.61 -1.23 4.39
CA GLY A 104 7.03 -0.89 4.60
C GLY A 104 7.47 0.49 4.10
N ASN A 105 6.61 1.22 3.40
CA ASN A 105 6.87 2.60 2.96
C ASN A 105 6.65 3.60 4.12
N LYS A 106 7.49 3.50 5.15
CA LYS A 106 7.44 4.33 6.36
C LYS A 106 7.91 5.75 6.06
N ASN A 107 7.15 6.75 6.51
CA ASN A 107 7.56 8.15 6.48
C ASN A 107 7.02 8.91 7.70
N ALA A 108 7.86 9.15 8.70
CA ALA A 108 7.47 9.83 9.94
C ALA A 108 6.93 11.25 9.73
N GLU A 109 7.32 11.95 8.66
CA GLU A 109 6.82 13.30 8.34
C GLU A 109 5.30 13.29 8.11
N MET A 110 4.73 12.15 7.71
CA MET A 110 3.29 12.03 7.48
C MET A 110 2.45 12.19 8.76
N LEU A 111 3.05 12.04 9.95
CA LEU A 111 2.35 12.30 11.21
C LEU A 111 1.92 13.76 11.36
N GLY A 112 2.70 14.70 10.79
CA GLY A 112 2.41 16.14 10.83
C GLY A 112 1.05 16.50 10.25
N PHE A 113 0.57 15.74 9.25
CA PHE A 113 -0.74 15.97 8.64
C PHE A 113 -1.91 15.66 9.58
N PHE A 114 -1.69 14.88 10.65
CA PHE A 114 -2.73 14.43 11.58
C PHE A 114 -2.61 15.07 12.97
N GLU A 115 -1.74 16.08 13.16
CA GLU A 115 -1.57 16.77 14.46
C GLU A 115 -2.88 17.34 15.03
N HIS A 116 -3.78 17.76 14.14
CA HIS A 116 -5.09 18.29 14.51
C HIS A 116 -6.10 17.21 14.94
N ALA A 117 -5.77 15.93 14.80
CA ALA A 117 -6.64 14.78 15.11
C ALA A 117 -5.86 13.72 15.92
N PRO A 118 -5.72 13.89 17.25
CA PRO A 118 -4.86 13.06 18.10
C PRO A 118 -5.11 11.55 17.97
N GLU A 119 -6.37 11.11 17.95
CA GLU A 119 -6.71 9.68 17.79
C GLU A 119 -6.25 9.11 16.45
N GLN A 120 -6.31 9.90 15.38
CA GLN A 120 -5.82 9.50 14.06
C GLN A 120 -4.29 9.46 14.03
N ALA A 121 -3.63 10.45 14.62
CA ALA A 121 -2.19 10.49 14.76
C ALA A 121 -1.65 9.30 15.57
N ASP A 122 -2.34 8.92 16.64
CA ASP A 122 -1.98 7.76 17.48
C ASP A 122 -2.10 6.46 16.70
N ARG A 123 -3.20 6.29 15.95
CA ARG A 123 -3.39 5.11 15.09
C ARG A 123 -2.32 5.03 13.99
N LEU A 124 -1.95 6.16 13.40
CA LEU A 124 -0.88 6.21 12.40
C LEU A 124 0.50 5.94 13.02
N ARG A 125 0.76 6.46 14.22
CA ARG A 125 2.02 6.23 14.96
C ARG A 125 2.18 4.76 15.32
N ALA A 126 1.11 4.09 15.75
CA ALA A 126 1.13 2.65 16.00
C ALA A 126 1.53 1.85 14.74
N ALA A 127 1.02 2.24 13.56
CA ALA A 127 1.42 1.64 12.29
C ALA A 127 2.87 1.98 11.90
N LEU A 128 3.39 3.15 12.28
CA LEU A 128 4.78 3.55 12.03
C LEU A 128 5.77 2.77 12.90
N GLU A 129 5.43 2.55 14.17
CA GLU A 129 6.32 1.95 15.18
C GLU A 129 6.34 0.42 15.16
N ARG A 130 5.35 -0.22 14.52
CA ARG A 130 5.36 -1.67 14.32
C ARG A 130 6.24 -2.08 13.11
N PRO A 131 6.86 -3.28 13.15
CA PRO A 131 7.46 -3.89 11.97
C PRO A 131 6.46 -3.91 10.80
N SER A 132 6.94 -3.75 9.57
CA SER A 132 6.13 -3.98 8.36
C SER A 132 5.96 -5.47 8.07
N ILE A 133 5.09 -5.83 7.12
CA ILE A 133 4.97 -7.24 6.69
C ILE A 133 6.30 -7.77 6.12
N TYR A 134 7.10 -6.91 5.48
CA TYR A 134 8.44 -7.29 5.01
C TYR A 134 9.39 -7.53 6.17
N ASP A 135 9.36 -6.67 7.19
CA ASP A 135 10.15 -6.89 8.40
C ASP A 135 9.75 -8.20 9.09
N GLU A 136 8.45 -8.51 9.16
CA GLU A 136 7.99 -9.79 9.72
C GLU A 136 8.41 -11.00 8.89
N LEU A 137 8.48 -10.89 7.55
CA LEU A 137 9.12 -11.90 6.70
C LEU A 137 10.58 -12.09 7.10
N LEU A 138 11.37 -11.02 7.19
CA LEU A 138 12.80 -11.11 7.54
C LEU A 138 13.01 -11.72 8.93
N ARG A 139 12.19 -11.35 9.91
CA ARG A 139 12.21 -11.92 11.25
C ARG A 139 11.83 -13.39 11.26
N HIS A 140 10.83 -13.77 10.46
CA HIS A 140 10.45 -15.17 10.28
C HIS A 140 11.58 -15.99 9.65
N LEU A 141 12.19 -15.51 8.56
CA LEU A 141 13.33 -16.17 7.92
C LEU A 141 14.51 -16.36 8.90
N ALA A 142 14.78 -15.38 9.75
CA ALA A 142 15.79 -15.49 10.79
C ALA A 142 15.46 -16.59 11.82
N ARG A 143 14.20 -16.66 12.28
CA ARG A 143 13.72 -17.73 13.19
C ARG A 143 13.75 -19.11 12.55
N ALA A 144 13.51 -19.20 11.24
CA ALA A 144 13.62 -20.42 10.44
C ALA A 144 15.08 -20.84 10.16
N GLY A 145 16.07 -20.05 10.58
CA GLY A 145 17.50 -20.40 10.50
C GLY A 145 18.22 -19.88 9.24
N HIS A 146 17.56 -19.08 8.42
CA HIS A 146 18.23 -18.40 7.31
C HIS A 146 19.20 -17.32 7.83
N PRO A 147 20.33 -17.06 7.15
CA PRO A 147 21.36 -16.11 7.59
C PRO A 147 20.96 -14.65 7.31
N VAL A 148 19.83 -14.20 7.87
CA VAL A 148 19.37 -12.81 7.81
C VAL A 148 20.27 -11.93 8.70
N PRO A 149 20.78 -10.79 8.21
CA PRO A 149 21.57 -9.86 9.03
C PRO A 149 20.83 -9.43 10.31
N ALA A 150 21.49 -9.50 11.45
CA ALA A 150 20.86 -9.24 12.76
C ALA A 150 20.31 -7.81 12.88
N GLU A 151 20.95 -6.84 12.21
CA GLU A 151 20.52 -5.45 12.12
C GLU A 151 19.20 -5.25 11.35
N LEU A 152 18.72 -6.26 10.62
CA LEU A 152 17.41 -6.26 9.97
C LEU A 152 16.34 -6.97 10.79
N VAL A 153 16.72 -7.82 11.75
CA VAL A 153 15.80 -8.59 12.60
C VAL A 153 15.23 -7.74 13.73
N GLU A 154 16.03 -6.83 14.30
CA GLU A 154 15.60 -5.86 15.30
C GLU A 154 16.21 -4.48 14.99
N ARG A 155 15.36 -3.52 14.63
CA ARG A 155 15.78 -2.16 14.23
C ARG A 155 14.75 -1.10 14.61
N ASP A 156 15.05 0.15 14.31
CA ASP A 156 14.07 1.24 14.39
C ASP A 156 13.04 1.12 13.26
N TRP A 157 11.88 0.52 13.55
CA TRP A 157 10.79 0.27 12.59
C TRP A 157 10.17 1.53 11.99
N ARG A 158 10.38 2.68 12.64
CA ARG A 158 9.90 3.98 12.14
C ARG A 158 10.64 4.41 10.87
N ARG A 159 11.81 3.81 10.61
CA ARG A 159 12.60 4.07 9.40
C ARG A 159 12.17 3.14 8.27
N PRO A 160 12.07 3.65 7.03
CA PRO A 160 11.80 2.79 5.88
C PRO A 160 12.90 1.74 5.74
N HIS A 161 12.53 0.56 5.24
CA HIS A 161 13.50 -0.47 4.89
C HIS A 161 14.46 0.07 3.82
N VAL A 162 15.72 -0.33 3.91
CA VAL A 162 16.76 0.05 2.94
C VAL A 162 17.24 -1.21 2.26
N ARG A 163 17.20 -1.18 0.92
CA ARG A 163 17.68 -2.25 0.06
C ARG A 163 19.06 -2.75 0.52
N THR A 164 19.14 -4.02 0.87
CA THR A 164 20.30 -4.65 1.52
C THR A 164 20.79 -5.85 0.72
N PRO A 165 21.92 -5.73 -0.03
CA PRO A 165 22.44 -6.81 -0.89
C PRO A 165 22.70 -8.15 -0.18
N ALA A 166 22.96 -8.13 1.13
CA ALA A 166 23.18 -9.36 1.91
C ALA A 166 21.96 -10.30 1.93
N LEU A 167 20.74 -9.79 1.70
CA LEU A 167 19.53 -10.60 1.60
C LEU A 167 19.43 -11.40 0.30
N LEU A 168 20.14 -11.00 -0.76
CA LEU A 168 20.06 -11.69 -2.06
C LEU A 168 20.51 -13.15 -1.95
N GLY A 169 21.54 -13.42 -1.13
CA GLY A 169 21.99 -14.80 -0.88
C GLY A 169 20.93 -15.65 -0.17
N VAL A 170 20.24 -15.08 0.82
CA VAL A 170 19.16 -15.74 1.55
C VAL A 170 18.01 -16.09 0.61
N LEU A 171 17.53 -15.10 -0.15
CA LEU A 171 16.42 -15.28 -1.07
C LEU A 171 16.80 -16.24 -2.20
N LYS A 172 18.03 -16.16 -2.73
CA LYS A 172 18.51 -17.08 -3.77
C LYS A 172 18.43 -18.53 -3.30
N THR A 173 18.85 -18.84 -2.08
CA THR A 173 18.71 -20.19 -1.50
C THR A 173 17.26 -20.68 -1.49
N ILE A 174 16.32 -19.82 -1.08
CA ILE A 174 14.89 -20.16 -1.06
C ILE A 174 14.37 -20.47 -2.48
N TYR A 175 14.71 -19.62 -3.45
CA TYR A 175 14.25 -19.77 -4.84
C TYR A 175 14.94 -20.91 -5.61
N GLU A 176 16.15 -21.33 -5.24
CA GLU A 176 16.86 -22.44 -5.88
C GLU A 176 16.45 -23.82 -5.35
N ALA A 177 15.82 -23.88 -4.18
CA ALA A 177 15.34 -25.11 -3.57
C ALA A 177 13.89 -25.00 -3.06
N PRO A 178 12.90 -24.69 -3.93
CA PRO A 178 11.51 -24.47 -3.50
C PRO A 178 10.85 -25.70 -2.88
N ALA A 179 11.31 -26.92 -3.21
CA ALA A 179 10.81 -28.14 -2.57
C ALA A 179 11.24 -28.24 -1.09
N GLU A 180 12.37 -27.64 -0.72
CA GLU A 180 12.92 -27.62 0.63
C GLU A 180 12.43 -26.42 1.44
N HIS A 181 12.18 -25.29 0.76
CA HIS A 181 11.77 -24.00 1.34
C HIS A 181 10.38 -23.56 0.87
N TRP A 182 9.44 -24.50 0.75
CA TRP A 182 8.15 -24.23 0.12
C TRP A 182 7.37 -23.10 0.81
N GLN A 183 7.38 -23.06 2.14
CA GLN A 183 6.59 -22.09 2.88
C GLN A 183 7.14 -20.68 2.73
N GLU A 184 8.46 -20.53 2.76
CA GLU A 184 9.17 -19.27 2.55
C GLU A 184 9.06 -18.82 1.09
N TYR A 185 9.18 -19.75 0.14
CA TYR A 185 8.99 -19.50 -1.28
C TYR A 185 7.57 -18.97 -1.57
N GLU A 186 6.54 -19.67 -1.07
CA GLU A 186 5.15 -19.27 -1.26
C GLU A 186 4.86 -17.90 -0.62
N LEU A 187 5.39 -17.65 0.59
CA LEU A 187 5.26 -16.34 1.24
C LEU A 187 5.96 -15.22 0.45
N CYS A 188 7.13 -15.48 -0.14
CA CYS A 188 7.81 -14.50 -0.99
C CYS A 188 6.97 -14.17 -2.23
N GLU A 189 6.40 -15.16 -2.91
CA GLU A 189 5.53 -14.93 -4.08
C GLU A 189 4.24 -14.19 -3.69
N GLU A 190 3.63 -14.51 -2.54
CA GLU A 190 2.46 -13.78 -2.06
C GLU A 190 2.74 -12.30 -1.80
N LEU A 191 3.93 -11.95 -1.29
CA LEU A 191 4.32 -10.55 -1.14
C LEU A 191 4.56 -9.86 -2.49
N VAL A 192 5.19 -10.54 -3.45
CA VAL A 192 5.36 -10.01 -4.82
C VAL A 192 3.99 -9.72 -5.45
N ASP A 193 3.03 -10.63 -5.32
CA ASP A 193 1.67 -10.43 -5.83
C ASP A 193 0.97 -9.23 -5.15
N VAL A 194 1.12 -9.07 -3.83
CA VAL A 194 0.54 -7.94 -3.08
C VAL A 194 1.14 -6.60 -3.54
N GLU A 195 2.45 -6.55 -3.77
CA GLU A 195 3.12 -5.36 -4.30
C GLU A 195 2.68 -5.07 -5.75
N GLU A 196 2.66 -6.07 -6.63
CA GLU A 196 2.21 -5.91 -8.01
C GLU A 196 0.79 -5.35 -8.07
N SER A 197 -0.14 -5.94 -7.29
CA SER A 197 -1.53 -5.48 -7.21
C SER A 197 -1.63 -4.03 -6.73
N PHE A 198 -0.80 -3.63 -5.76
CA PHE A 198 -0.75 -2.25 -5.27
C PHE A 198 -0.22 -1.29 -6.34
N GLN A 199 0.80 -1.67 -7.10
CA GLN A 199 1.34 -0.87 -8.20
C GLN A 199 0.33 -0.71 -9.34
N LEU A 200 -0.40 -1.77 -9.68
CA LEU A 200 -1.49 -1.70 -10.65
C LEU A 200 -2.59 -0.74 -10.20
N TRP A 201 -2.94 -0.75 -8.92
CA TRP A 201 -3.88 0.22 -8.34
C TRP A 201 -3.33 1.66 -8.42
N ARG A 202 -2.07 1.90 -8.04
CA ARG A 202 -1.43 3.23 -8.16
C ARG A 202 -1.41 3.71 -9.62
N PHE A 203 -1.10 2.83 -10.55
CA PHE A 203 -1.06 3.15 -11.98
C PHE A 203 -2.45 3.51 -12.49
N ARG A 204 -3.46 2.71 -12.14
CA ARG A 204 -4.84 2.96 -12.55
C ARG A 204 -5.37 4.25 -11.95
N HIS A 205 -5.05 4.55 -10.69
CA HIS A 205 -5.32 5.84 -10.05
C HIS A 205 -4.70 6.98 -10.85
N MET A 206 -3.40 6.92 -11.15
CA MET A 206 -2.70 7.94 -11.94
C MET A 206 -3.35 8.16 -13.31
N LYS A 207 -3.70 7.09 -14.03
CA LYS A 207 -4.36 7.19 -15.34
C LYS A 207 -5.76 7.80 -15.24
N THR A 208 -6.53 7.47 -14.21
CA THR A 208 -7.85 8.07 -13.96
C THR A 208 -7.73 9.55 -13.63
N VAL A 209 -6.76 9.95 -12.80
CA VAL A 209 -6.48 11.36 -12.53
C VAL A 209 -6.07 12.08 -13.83
N GLN A 210 -5.15 11.50 -14.61
CA GLN A 210 -4.67 12.09 -15.86
C GLN A 210 -5.81 12.33 -16.86
N ARG A 211 -6.77 11.42 -16.99
CA ARG A 211 -7.90 11.60 -17.92
C ARG A 211 -8.92 12.63 -17.44
N ILE A 212 -9.10 12.83 -16.13
CA ILE A 212 -10.08 13.79 -15.57
C ILE A 212 -9.48 15.20 -15.50
N ILE A 213 -8.25 15.35 -15.02
CA ILE A 213 -7.66 16.66 -14.71
C ILE A 213 -6.44 17.02 -15.58
N GLY A 214 -5.95 16.11 -16.42
CA GLY A 214 -4.75 16.33 -17.21
C GLY A 214 -3.51 16.59 -16.34
N GLY A 215 -2.73 17.61 -16.71
CA GLY A 215 -1.55 18.06 -15.97
C GLY A 215 -1.83 19.09 -14.86
N LYS A 216 -3.11 19.34 -14.49
CA LYS A 216 -3.44 20.31 -13.44
C LYS A 216 -2.86 19.85 -12.08
N ARG A 217 -2.53 20.82 -11.22
CA ARG A 217 -2.15 20.55 -9.83
C ARG A 217 -3.30 19.89 -9.08
N GLY A 218 -2.96 19.08 -8.07
CA GLY A 218 -3.94 18.48 -7.18
C GLY A 218 -4.55 19.50 -6.23
N THR A 219 -5.78 19.25 -5.76
CA THR A 219 -6.46 20.06 -4.73
C THR A 219 -5.67 20.13 -3.42
N GLY A 220 -4.94 19.07 -3.07
CA GLY A 220 -4.01 19.03 -1.92
C GLY A 220 -2.64 19.69 -2.16
N GLY A 221 -2.47 20.49 -3.22
CA GLY A 221 -1.23 21.26 -3.47
C GLY A 221 -0.10 20.51 -4.19
N SER A 222 -0.23 19.20 -4.43
CA SER A 222 0.76 18.40 -5.15
C SER A 222 0.90 18.78 -6.64
N SER A 223 1.95 18.27 -7.29
CA SER A 223 2.15 18.40 -8.74
C SER A 223 1.20 17.52 -9.58
N GLY A 224 0.11 17.00 -9.00
CA GLY A 224 -0.89 16.18 -9.70
C GLY A 224 -0.30 14.86 -10.21
N VAL A 225 -0.48 14.57 -11.50
CA VAL A 225 -0.01 13.32 -12.15
C VAL A 225 1.48 13.07 -11.94
N ALA A 226 2.32 14.11 -11.99
CA ALA A 226 3.77 13.95 -11.78
C ALA A 226 4.12 13.47 -10.36
N PHE A 227 3.31 13.81 -9.37
CA PHE A 227 3.49 13.26 -8.01
C PHE A 227 3.13 11.77 -7.99
N LEU A 228 2.00 11.40 -8.61
CA LEU A 228 1.54 10.01 -8.67
C LEU A 228 2.49 9.12 -9.47
N GLN A 229 3.14 9.67 -10.50
CA GLN A 229 4.15 8.96 -11.28
C GLN A 229 5.37 8.60 -10.42
N ARG A 230 5.86 9.52 -9.57
CA ARG A 230 6.95 9.21 -8.63
C ARG A 230 6.55 8.13 -7.62
N ALA A 231 5.28 8.07 -7.23
CA ALA A 231 4.81 7.01 -6.33
C ALA A 231 4.88 5.60 -6.97
N LEU A 232 4.95 5.48 -8.30
CA LEU A 232 5.16 4.21 -9.01
C LEU A 232 6.62 3.74 -8.96
N GLU A 233 7.56 4.62 -8.61
CA GLU A 233 8.99 4.29 -8.46
C GLU A 233 9.30 3.72 -7.07
N LEU A 234 8.34 3.77 -6.14
CA LEU A 234 8.49 3.23 -4.79
C LEU A 234 8.29 1.73 -4.80
N GLU A 235 9.22 0.99 -4.21
CA GLU A 235 9.14 -0.46 -4.02
C GLU A 235 8.92 -0.78 -2.54
N PHE A 236 8.11 -1.79 -2.24
CA PHE A 236 7.93 -2.28 -0.87
C PHE A 236 8.96 -3.35 -0.53
N PHE A 237 9.21 -4.30 -1.44
CA PHE A 237 10.02 -5.49 -1.21
C PHE A 237 11.17 -5.61 -2.22
N PRO A 238 12.12 -4.66 -2.25
CA PRO A 238 13.06 -4.51 -3.35
C PRO A 238 13.91 -5.75 -3.60
N GLU A 239 14.35 -6.46 -2.55
CA GLU A 239 15.18 -7.65 -2.69
C GLU A 239 14.44 -8.86 -3.27
N LEU A 240 13.11 -8.92 -3.11
CA LEU A 240 12.31 -9.93 -3.80
C LEU A 240 12.39 -9.70 -5.31
N LEU A 241 12.38 -8.47 -5.81
CA LEU A 241 12.57 -8.25 -7.25
C LEU A 241 14.03 -8.42 -7.67
N ASP A 242 14.98 -7.89 -6.90
CA ASP A 242 16.41 -7.95 -7.23
C ASP A 242 16.93 -9.40 -7.34
N VAL A 243 16.47 -10.34 -6.49
CA VAL A 243 16.95 -11.74 -6.55
C VAL A 243 16.67 -12.42 -7.88
N ARG A 244 15.67 -11.95 -8.67
CA ARG A 244 15.39 -12.50 -10.00
C ARG A 244 16.59 -12.42 -10.94
N THR A 245 17.52 -11.49 -10.73
CA THR A 245 18.74 -11.41 -11.55
C THR A 245 19.83 -12.39 -11.13
N GLU A 246 19.74 -13.01 -9.95
CA GLU A 246 20.79 -13.86 -9.38
C GLU A 246 20.48 -15.37 -9.43
N ILE A 247 19.21 -15.74 -9.61
CA ILE A 247 18.75 -17.14 -9.69
C ILE A 247 19.30 -17.81 -10.95
N GLY A 248 19.82 -19.04 -10.81
CA GLY A 248 20.31 -19.84 -11.94
C GLY A 248 21.68 -19.40 -12.48
N ARG A 249 22.37 -18.49 -11.79
CA ARG A 249 23.78 -18.13 -12.01
C ARG A 249 24.71 -18.98 -11.16
#